data_AF-A0A562CD92-F1
#
_entry.id   AF-A0A562CD92-F1
#
_cell.length_a   1.000
_cell.length_b   1.000
_cell.length_c   1.000
_cell.angle_alpha   90.00
_cell.angle_beta   90.00
_cell.angle_gamma   90.00
#
_symmetry.space_group_name_H-M   'P 1'
#
loop_
_entity.id
_entity.type
_entity.pdbx_description
1 polymer ?
#
loop_
_entity_poly.entity_id
_entity_poly.type
_entity_poly.pdbx_seq_one_letter_code
_entity_poly.pdbx_strand_id
1 'polypeptide(L)'
;MARRVFIHIGLPKTATSYLQTILWSSRDQLRADGLLLPGRERRDHLWASRVVRGSDGIARRAEHERTSWERLRAELADWDGDGLVSHEFFAAASSEQAVGMVEALAPAQVEVVVTAREPLGLFTASWQESLKNRSTTPMADYSRAESPNPGAIWNWRTLDLRLVLERWSAAVPHDRIHVLPLDRTAPRDEIWHRFGGLLGLPTADYDLSQSFPNESMGVVEAELLRRVNAHLDSFDKAFDRGVYIRTFLADERLVPRKGEKFWPYPDQVEECRRRSLAAIDYLREHGVDVVGDVDHLRVPDELPERRTPDSVTDAEVAAAATELVAVLLGDVRELRNAARRGGAEAAPGLADRLRKRLGRWRSPRRSGGR
;
A
#
# COMPACT_ATOMS: atom_id res chain seq x y z
N MET A 1 -10.73 19.00 -20.25
CA MET A 1 -10.59 17.59 -19.82
C MET A 1 -9.18 17.13 -20.05
N ALA A 2 -8.63 16.45 -19.04
CA ALA A 2 -7.27 15.94 -19.07
C ALA A 2 -7.06 15.14 -20.36
N ARG A 3 -5.94 15.39 -21.04
CA ARG A 3 -5.63 14.74 -22.31
C ARG A 3 -5.30 13.26 -22.10
N ARG A 4 -4.49 12.97 -21.09
CA ARG A 4 -4.12 11.61 -20.66
C ARG A 4 -4.33 11.44 -19.17
N VAL A 5 -4.74 10.26 -18.75
CA VAL A 5 -4.88 9.90 -17.33
C VAL A 5 -4.08 8.63 -17.04
N PHE A 6 -3.07 8.76 -16.19
CA PHE A 6 -2.33 7.64 -15.65
C PHE A 6 -3.09 7.05 -14.45
N ILE A 7 -3.31 5.75 -14.46
CA ILE A 7 -3.86 5.01 -13.32
C ILE A 7 -2.76 4.12 -12.76
N HIS A 8 -2.15 4.54 -11.65
CA HIS A 8 -1.17 3.73 -10.93
C HIS A 8 -1.90 2.77 -9.98
N ILE A 9 -1.96 1.49 -10.36
CA ILE A 9 -2.82 0.47 -9.73
C ILE A 9 -2.11 -0.43 -8.73
N GLY A 10 -0.85 -0.19 -8.40
CA GLY A 10 -0.09 -1.02 -7.47
C GLY A 10 1.05 -1.72 -8.18
N LEU A 11 1.44 -2.93 -7.79
CA LEU A 11 0.78 -3.84 -6.85
C LEU A 11 0.95 -3.41 -5.38
N PRO A 12 0.14 -3.92 -4.44
CA PRO A 12 0.40 -3.71 -3.01
C PRO A 12 1.84 -4.09 -2.64
N LYS A 13 2.44 -3.39 -1.69
CA LYS A 13 3.81 -3.65 -1.20
C LYS A 13 4.92 -3.54 -2.27
N THR A 14 4.67 -2.76 -3.33
CA THR A 14 5.66 -2.46 -4.39
C THR A 14 6.01 -0.97 -4.45
N ALA A 15 6.42 -0.40 -3.31
CA ALA A 15 6.80 1.02 -3.19
C ALA A 15 5.67 2.05 -3.42
N THR A 16 4.40 1.61 -3.54
CA THR A 16 3.25 2.51 -3.71
C THR A 16 3.16 3.58 -2.62
N SER A 17 3.43 3.22 -1.36
CA SER A 17 3.43 4.20 -0.27
C SER A 17 4.58 5.20 -0.35
N TYR A 18 5.74 4.81 -0.88
CA TYR A 18 6.87 5.70 -1.13
C TYR A 18 6.49 6.72 -2.21
N LEU A 19 6.07 6.24 -3.38
CA LEU A 19 5.67 7.07 -4.51
C LEU A 19 4.50 8.00 -4.15
N GLN A 20 3.44 7.47 -3.52
CA GLN A 20 2.30 8.29 -3.10
C GLN A 20 2.70 9.36 -2.07
N THR A 21 3.69 9.11 -1.21
CA THR A 21 4.14 10.15 -0.25
C THR A 21 4.73 11.33 -1.01
N ILE A 22 5.62 11.07 -1.97
CA ILE A 22 6.23 12.10 -2.82
C ILE A 22 5.15 12.85 -3.63
N LEU A 23 4.24 12.11 -4.26
CA LEU A 23 3.16 12.70 -5.06
C LEU A 23 2.30 13.67 -4.25
N TRP A 24 1.88 13.26 -3.05
CA TRP A 24 1.01 14.08 -2.21
C TRP A 24 1.75 15.23 -1.49
N SER A 25 3.06 15.09 -1.22
CA SER A 25 3.87 16.20 -0.70
C SER A 25 4.17 17.26 -1.76
N SER A 26 4.26 16.86 -3.04
CA SER A 26 4.66 17.72 -4.15
C SER A 26 3.51 18.10 -5.08
N ARG A 27 2.26 18.07 -4.60
CA ARG A 27 1.05 18.30 -5.42
C ARG A 27 1.05 19.63 -6.20
N ASP A 28 1.52 20.72 -5.57
CA ASP A 28 1.59 22.03 -6.22
C ASP A 28 2.66 22.06 -7.33
N GLN A 29 3.78 21.36 -7.13
CA GLN A 29 4.84 21.21 -8.12
C GLN A 29 4.38 20.32 -9.29
N LEU A 30 3.75 19.18 -9.01
CA LEU A 30 3.15 18.32 -10.05
C LEU A 30 2.21 19.12 -10.96
N ARG A 31 1.35 19.96 -10.37
CA ARG A 31 0.43 20.81 -11.13
C ARG A 31 1.17 21.83 -12.00
N ALA A 32 2.24 22.42 -11.50
CA ALA A 32 3.08 23.35 -12.26
C ALA A 32 3.78 22.65 -13.43
N ASP A 33 4.17 21.39 -13.25
CA ASP A 33 4.78 20.52 -14.26
C ASP A 33 3.73 19.88 -15.21
N GLY A 34 2.45 20.28 -15.12
CA GLY A 34 1.39 19.83 -16.03
C GLY A 34 0.69 18.53 -15.65
N LEU A 35 0.97 17.97 -14.47
CA LEU A 35 0.31 16.75 -13.96
C LEU A 35 -0.66 17.06 -12.80
N LEU A 36 -1.95 16.84 -13.02
CA LEU A 36 -2.95 16.92 -11.98
C LEU A 36 -2.97 15.66 -11.10
N LEU A 37 -2.81 15.84 -9.79
CA LEU A 37 -3.17 14.85 -8.78
C LEU A 37 -4.54 15.24 -8.17
N PRO A 38 -5.67 14.70 -8.67
CA PRO A 38 -7.00 15.13 -8.26
C PRO A 38 -7.32 14.73 -6.82
N GLY A 39 -8.25 15.45 -6.21
CA GLY A 39 -8.67 15.24 -4.82
C GLY A 39 -7.95 16.14 -3.82
N ARG A 40 -8.36 16.01 -2.56
CA ARG A 40 -7.99 16.89 -1.44
C ARG A 40 -6.95 16.25 -0.52
N GLU A 41 -7.00 14.93 -0.38
CA GLU A 41 -6.05 14.17 0.44
C GLU A 41 -5.80 12.78 -0.14
N ARG A 42 -4.68 12.15 0.25
CA ARG A 42 -4.29 10.79 -0.17
C ARG A 42 -5.40 9.75 -0.04
N ARG A 43 -6.27 9.88 0.97
CA ARG A 43 -7.39 8.96 1.20
C ARG A 43 -8.48 9.05 0.15
N ASP A 44 -8.57 10.13 -0.63
CA ASP A 44 -9.51 10.24 -1.73
C ASP A 44 -9.29 9.16 -2.78
N HIS A 45 -8.03 8.84 -3.10
CA HIS A 45 -7.72 7.75 -4.03
C HIS A 45 -8.05 6.36 -3.45
N LEU A 46 -7.86 6.17 -2.13
CA LEU A 46 -8.31 4.95 -1.44
C LEU A 46 -9.83 4.80 -1.55
N TRP A 47 -10.59 5.86 -1.25
CA TRP A 47 -12.05 5.82 -1.31
C TRP A 47 -12.54 5.61 -2.74
N ALA A 48 -11.93 6.27 -3.72
CA ALA A 48 -12.25 6.08 -5.13
C ALA A 48 -12.04 4.61 -5.56
N SER A 49 -10.94 3.97 -5.13
CA SER A 49 -10.71 2.55 -5.40
C SER A 49 -11.75 1.62 -4.77
N ARG A 50 -12.41 2.03 -3.68
CA ARG A 50 -13.51 1.28 -3.08
C ARG A 50 -14.81 1.47 -3.84
N VAL A 51 -15.07 2.68 -4.31
CA VAL A 51 -16.24 3.00 -5.14
C VAL A 51 -16.18 2.24 -6.46
N VAL A 52 -15.05 2.32 -7.18
CA VAL A 52 -14.86 1.62 -8.47
C VAL A 52 -15.02 0.10 -8.32
N ARG A 53 -14.48 -0.48 -7.24
CA ARG A 53 -14.61 -1.92 -6.98
C ARG A 53 -15.95 -2.37 -6.40
N GLY A 54 -16.89 -1.45 -6.21
CA GLY A 54 -18.18 -1.77 -5.58
C GLY A 54 -18.03 -2.39 -4.19
N SER A 55 -17.08 -1.92 -3.38
CA SER A 55 -16.78 -2.53 -2.08
C SER A 55 -18.00 -2.58 -1.16
N ASP A 56 -18.15 -3.69 -0.44
CA ASP A 56 -19.27 -3.90 0.48
C ASP A 56 -19.46 -2.74 1.47
N GLY A 57 -20.71 -2.36 1.67
CA GLY A 57 -21.09 -1.32 2.62
C GLY A 57 -20.70 0.10 2.21
N ILE A 58 -20.27 0.34 0.96
CA ILE A 58 -19.98 1.69 0.45
C ILE A 58 -21.18 2.64 0.65
N ALA A 59 -22.41 2.15 0.47
CA ALA A 59 -23.63 2.92 0.68
C ALA A 59 -23.80 3.46 2.12
N ARG A 60 -23.18 2.80 3.12
CA ARG A 60 -23.23 3.21 4.54
C ARG A 60 -22.09 4.15 4.93
N ARG A 61 -21.18 4.47 3.99
CA ARG A 61 -20.06 5.38 4.24
C ARG A 61 -20.50 6.83 4.16
N ALA A 62 -19.71 7.70 4.78
CA ALA A 62 -19.91 9.13 4.72
C ALA A 62 -19.90 9.61 3.25
N GLU A 63 -20.69 10.63 2.95
CA GLU A 63 -20.92 11.11 1.59
C GLU A 63 -19.63 11.45 0.85
N HIS A 64 -18.65 12.08 1.52
CA HIS A 64 -17.36 12.43 0.91
C HIS A 64 -16.53 11.21 0.46
N GLU A 65 -16.72 10.05 1.12
CA GLU A 65 -16.09 8.79 0.71
C GLU A 65 -16.85 8.20 -0.49
N ARG A 66 -18.19 8.22 -0.48
CA ARG A 66 -19.04 7.70 -1.57
C ARG A 66 -18.88 8.46 -2.87
N THR A 67 -18.72 9.78 -2.79
CA THR A 67 -18.58 10.70 -3.93
C THR A 67 -17.12 10.92 -4.33
N SER A 68 -16.18 10.18 -3.74
CA SER A 68 -14.74 10.35 -3.99
C SER A 68 -14.39 10.18 -5.47
N TRP A 69 -14.83 9.10 -6.10
CA TRP A 69 -14.56 8.86 -7.52
C TRP A 69 -15.12 9.94 -8.44
N GLU A 70 -16.37 10.36 -8.20
CA GLU A 70 -17.01 11.41 -9.00
C GLU A 70 -16.27 12.75 -8.89
N ARG A 71 -15.81 13.10 -7.69
CA ARG A 71 -14.99 14.30 -7.48
C ARG A 71 -13.67 14.24 -8.25
N LEU A 72 -12.97 13.10 -8.23
CA LEU A 72 -11.72 12.97 -8.99
C LEU A 72 -11.97 13.14 -10.49
N ARG A 73 -13.06 12.55 -11.01
CA ARG A 73 -13.47 12.69 -12.42
C ARG A 73 -13.78 14.13 -12.80
N ALA A 74 -14.53 14.85 -11.96
CA ALA A 74 -14.85 16.26 -12.20
C ALA A 74 -13.57 17.12 -12.27
N GLU A 75 -12.63 16.93 -11.34
CA GLU A 75 -11.35 17.66 -11.37
C GLU A 75 -10.51 17.32 -12.62
N LEU A 76 -10.53 16.06 -13.08
CA LEU A 76 -9.88 15.65 -14.33
C LEU A 76 -10.59 16.21 -15.57
N ALA A 77 -11.92 16.34 -15.55
CA ALA A 77 -12.70 16.93 -16.64
C ALA A 77 -12.41 18.42 -16.83
N ASP A 78 -12.10 19.13 -15.74
CA ASP A 78 -11.79 20.57 -15.72
C ASP A 78 -10.30 20.90 -15.94
N TRP A 79 -9.45 19.88 -16.16
CA TRP A 79 -8.02 20.03 -16.44
C TRP A 79 -7.73 19.91 -17.94
N ASP A 80 -6.61 20.43 -18.45
CA ASP A 80 -6.21 20.34 -19.86
C ASP A 80 -4.87 19.61 -20.09
N GLY A 81 -4.08 19.41 -19.02
CA GLY A 81 -2.85 18.60 -19.04
C GLY A 81 -3.08 17.10 -18.79
N ASP A 82 -2.10 16.46 -18.17
CA ASP A 82 -2.19 15.04 -17.80
C ASP A 82 -2.68 14.89 -16.35
N GLY A 83 -3.33 13.76 -16.03
CA GLY A 83 -3.79 13.45 -14.69
C GLY A 83 -3.19 12.14 -14.15
N LEU A 84 -3.08 12.01 -12.83
CA LEU A 84 -2.64 10.79 -12.16
C LEU A 84 -3.60 10.39 -11.04
N VAL A 85 -4.17 9.20 -11.13
CA VAL A 85 -4.88 8.56 -10.03
C VAL A 85 -4.04 7.38 -9.54
N SER A 86 -3.68 7.36 -8.24
CA SER A 86 -2.76 6.36 -7.70
C SER A 86 -3.31 5.72 -6.42
N HIS A 87 -3.59 4.42 -6.49
CA HIS A 87 -3.84 3.57 -5.32
C HIS A 87 -3.74 2.08 -5.68
N GLU A 88 -2.99 1.30 -4.90
CA GLU A 88 -2.73 -0.11 -5.18
C GLU A 88 -3.97 -1.04 -5.15
N PHE A 89 -5.07 -0.58 -4.57
CA PHE A 89 -6.29 -1.37 -4.51
C PHE A 89 -7.08 -1.36 -5.82
N PHE A 90 -6.73 -0.51 -6.78
CA PHE A 90 -7.27 -0.63 -8.12
C PHE A 90 -6.87 -1.96 -8.79
N ALA A 91 -5.72 -2.55 -8.45
CA ALA A 91 -5.33 -3.90 -8.94
C ALA A 91 -6.39 -4.97 -8.66
N ALA A 92 -7.19 -4.83 -7.61
CA ALA A 92 -8.20 -5.83 -7.24
C ALA A 92 -9.50 -5.76 -8.07
N ALA A 93 -9.65 -4.74 -8.92
CA ALA A 93 -10.82 -4.58 -9.79
C ALA A 93 -11.05 -5.81 -10.68
N SER A 94 -12.33 -6.13 -10.93
CA SER A 94 -12.69 -7.06 -12.03
C SER A 94 -12.46 -6.41 -13.39
N SER A 95 -12.47 -7.23 -14.45
CA SER A 95 -12.35 -6.73 -15.82
C SER A 95 -13.47 -5.73 -16.14
N GLU A 96 -14.71 -6.01 -15.73
CA GLU A 96 -15.85 -5.11 -15.91
C GLU A 96 -15.68 -3.79 -15.16
N GLN A 97 -15.14 -3.84 -13.94
CA GLN A 97 -14.86 -2.65 -13.13
C GLN A 97 -13.73 -1.80 -13.72
N ALA A 98 -12.68 -2.45 -14.26
CA ALA A 98 -11.59 -1.77 -14.94
C ALA A 98 -12.07 -1.09 -16.22
N VAL A 99 -12.85 -1.80 -17.05
CA VAL A 99 -13.48 -1.26 -18.28
C VAL A 99 -14.34 -0.06 -17.93
N GLY A 100 -15.27 -0.20 -16.97
CA GLY A 100 -16.15 0.90 -16.57
C GLY A 100 -15.40 2.10 -15.99
N MET A 101 -14.26 1.89 -15.32
CA MET A 101 -13.40 2.98 -14.85
C MET A 101 -12.75 3.73 -16.02
N VAL A 102 -12.22 3.01 -17.02
CA VAL A 102 -11.58 3.60 -18.20
C VAL A 102 -12.60 4.35 -19.06
N GLU A 103 -13.77 3.75 -19.33
CA GLU A 103 -14.85 4.40 -20.07
C GLU A 103 -15.33 5.69 -19.40
N ALA A 104 -15.41 5.70 -18.06
CA ALA A 104 -15.83 6.86 -17.29
C ALA A 104 -14.86 8.06 -17.35
N LEU A 105 -13.65 7.86 -17.88
CA LEU A 105 -12.62 8.88 -18.09
C LEU A 105 -12.55 9.39 -19.54
N ALA A 106 -13.35 8.83 -20.46
CA ALA A 106 -13.37 9.28 -21.84
C ALA A 106 -13.77 10.78 -21.96
N PRO A 107 -13.24 11.51 -22.98
CA PRO A 107 -12.31 11.08 -24.03
C PRO A 107 -10.81 10.99 -23.67
N ALA A 108 -10.42 11.12 -22.39
CA ALA A 108 -9.00 11.03 -22.04
C ALA A 108 -8.38 9.68 -22.43
N GLN A 109 -7.15 9.68 -22.92
CA GLN A 109 -6.37 8.45 -23.11
C GLN A 109 -5.90 7.94 -21.76
N VAL A 110 -6.26 6.70 -21.42
CA VAL A 110 -5.85 6.08 -20.15
C VAL A 110 -4.60 5.23 -20.34
N GLU A 111 -3.62 5.44 -19.46
CA GLU A 111 -2.38 4.65 -19.34
C GLU A 111 -2.40 3.96 -17.96
N VAL A 112 -2.13 2.65 -17.91
CA VAL A 112 -2.12 1.88 -16.66
C VAL A 112 -0.67 1.68 -16.21
N VAL A 113 -0.37 2.04 -14.97
CA VAL A 113 0.97 1.91 -14.39
C VAL A 113 0.97 0.90 -13.26
N VAL A 114 1.89 -0.06 -13.31
CA VAL A 114 2.02 -1.14 -12.33
C VAL A 114 3.46 -1.24 -11.85
N THR A 115 3.76 -0.79 -10.63
CA THR A 115 4.97 -1.19 -9.92
C THR A 115 4.88 -2.66 -9.53
N ALA A 116 5.94 -3.43 -9.75
CA ALA A 116 5.91 -4.87 -9.55
C ALA A 116 7.19 -5.37 -8.87
N ARG A 117 7.11 -6.48 -8.15
CA ARG A 117 8.26 -7.14 -7.53
C ARG A 117 8.08 -8.65 -7.60
N GLU A 118 9.15 -9.38 -7.34
CA GLU A 118 9.09 -10.84 -7.25
C GLU A 118 8.01 -11.35 -6.25
N PRO A 119 7.26 -12.40 -6.60
CA PRO A 119 6.15 -12.93 -5.78
C PRO A 119 6.51 -13.42 -4.38
N LEU A 120 7.73 -13.92 -4.13
CA LEU A 120 8.10 -14.52 -2.85
C LEU A 120 8.15 -13.48 -1.72
N GLY A 121 8.85 -12.38 -1.94
CA GLY A 121 8.90 -11.26 -1.00
C GLY A 121 7.59 -10.48 -0.95
N LEU A 122 6.85 -10.42 -2.06
CA LEU A 122 5.50 -9.84 -2.08
C LEU A 122 4.53 -10.63 -1.19
N PHE A 123 4.49 -11.95 -1.35
CA PHE A 123 3.65 -12.86 -0.56
C PHE A 123 3.96 -12.75 0.93
N THR A 124 5.25 -12.81 1.27
CA THR A 124 5.72 -12.69 2.67
C THR A 124 5.30 -11.35 3.27
N ALA A 125 5.50 -10.24 2.54
CA ALA A 125 5.10 -8.91 2.99
C ALA A 125 3.57 -8.76 3.11
N SER A 126 2.82 -9.39 2.20
CA SER A 126 1.36 -9.37 2.20
C SER A 126 0.77 -10.13 3.39
N TRP A 127 1.33 -11.29 3.74
CA TRP A 127 0.92 -12.02 4.95
C TRP A 127 1.11 -11.16 6.20
N GLN A 128 2.30 -10.57 6.37
CA GLN A 128 2.56 -9.68 7.50
C GLN A 128 1.61 -8.48 7.54
N GLU A 129 1.30 -7.88 6.39
CA GLU A 129 0.34 -6.78 6.31
C GLU A 129 -1.08 -7.24 6.66
N SER A 130 -1.46 -8.48 6.34
CA SER A 130 -2.73 -9.06 6.80
C SER A 130 -2.79 -9.16 8.32
N LEU A 131 -1.68 -9.51 8.99
CA LEU A 131 -1.58 -9.52 10.46
C LEU A 131 -1.71 -8.10 11.04
N LYS A 132 -1.09 -7.11 10.41
CA LYS A 132 -1.29 -5.69 10.75
C LYS A 132 -2.75 -5.22 10.57
N ASN A 133 -3.53 -5.97 9.78
CA ASN A 133 -4.97 -5.80 9.61
C ASN A 133 -5.81 -6.81 10.45
N ARG A 134 -5.25 -7.31 11.56
CA ARG A 134 -5.88 -8.21 12.53
C ARG A 134 -6.15 -9.64 12.04
N SER A 135 -5.53 -10.07 10.94
CA SER A 135 -5.61 -11.48 10.55
C SER A 135 -4.97 -12.38 11.61
N THR A 136 -5.56 -13.55 11.82
CA THR A 136 -5.03 -14.64 12.67
C THR A 136 -4.57 -15.85 11.84
N THR A 137 -4.78 -15.81 10.52
CA THR A 137 -4.47 -16.91 9.59
C THR A 137 -2.98 -17.25 9.62
N PRO A 138 -2.61 -18.50 9.97
CA PRO A 138 -1.25 -18.97 9.83
C PRO A 138 -0.74 -18.82 8.40
N MET A 139 0.57 -18.60 8.21
CA MET A 139 1.13 -18.49 6.85
C MET A 139 0.84 -19.76 6.02
N ALA A 140 0.80 -20.93 6.67
CA ALA A 140 0.51 -22.21 6.04
C ALA A 140 -0.88 -22.25 5.38
N ASP A 141 -1.82 -21.39 5.78
CA ASP A 141 -3.17 -21.34 5.23
C ASP A 141 -3.42 -20.07 4.39
N TYR A 142 -2.42 -19.19 4.30
CA TYR A 142 -2.58 -17.88 3.70
C TYR A 142 -2.62 -17.95 2.16
N SER A 143 -3.68 -17.38 1.58
CA SER A 143 -3.88 -17.22 0.14
C SER A 143 -3.71 -18.52 -0.67
N ARG A 144 -4.21 -19.64 -0.14
CA ARG A 144 -4.16 -20.97 -0.78
C ARG A 144 -4.96 -21.10 -2.08
N ALA A 145 -5.95 -20.23 -2.28
CA ALA A 145 -6.73 -20.16 -3.50
C ALA A 145 -6.83 -18.70 -3.98
N GLU A 146 -7.01 -18.53 -5.29
CA GLU A 146 -7.31 -17.22 -5.88
C GLU A 146 -8.77 -16.86 -5.58
N SER A 147 -8.98 -15.79 -4.82
CA SER A 147 -10.32 -15.36 -4.45
C SER A 147 -11.00 -14.71 -5.66
N PRO A 148 -12.28 -15.02 -5.95
CA PRO A 148 -13.03 -14.28 -6.96
C PRO A 148 -13.51 -12.91 -6.46
N ASN A 149 -13.46 -12.67 -5.14
CA ASN A 149 -14.01 -11.48 -4.51
C ASN A 149 -13.05 -10.26 -4.68
N PRO A 150 -13.47 -9.16 -5.34
CA PRO A 150 -12.67 -7.94 -5.43
C PRO A 150 -12.30 -7.33 -4.07
N GLY A 151 -13.02 -7.65 -3.00
CA GLY A 151 -12.71 -7.26 -1.63
C GLY A 151 -11.51 -7.99 -1.00
N ALA A 152 -11.05 -9.10 -1.58
CA ALA A 152 -9.91 -9.87 -1.11
C ALA A 152 -8.56 -9.23 -1.52
N ILE A 153 -8.27 -8.05 -0.97
CA ILE A 153 -7.08 -7.24 -1.31
C ILE A 153 -5.74 -7.89 -0.91
N TRP A 154 -5.76 -8.83 0.03
CA TRP A 154 -4.58 -9.57 0.53
C TRP A 154 -4.61 -11.03 0.03
N ASN A 155 -4.82 -11.21 -1.26
CA ASN A 155 -4.92 -12.50 -1.95
C ASN A 155 -4.23 -12.43 -3.32
N TRP A 156 -3.82 -13.57 -3.87
CA TRP A 156 -3.21 -13.67 -5.20
C TRP A 156 -3.95 -12.93 -6.31
N ARG A 157 -5.28 -12.81 -6.27
CA ARG A 157 -6.02 -11.95 -7.21
C ARG A 157 -5.40 -10.55 -7.33
N THR A 158 -4.98 -9.95 -6.22
CA THR A 158 -4.43 -8.58 -6.17
C THR A 158 -2.89 -8.56 -6.19
N LEU A 159 -2.24 -9.67 -5.82
CA LEU A 159 -0.79 -9.76 -5.64
C LEU A 159 -0.07 -10.39 -6.84
N ASP A 160 -0.77 -11.18 -7.66
CA ASP A 160 -0.19 -11.80 -8.84
C ASP A 160 -0.23 -10.83 -10.01
N LEU A 161 0.94 -10.47 -10.54
CA LEU A 161 1.07 -9.54 -11.64
C LEU A 161 0.30 -10.01 -12.88
N ARG A 162 0.47 -11.26 -13.31
CA ARG A 162 -0.21 -11.79 -14.50
C ARG A 162 -1.72 -11.68 -14.35
N LEU A 163 -2.27 -12.13 -13.22
CA LEU A 163 -3.73 -12.08 -12.99
C LEU A 163 -4.26 -10.64 -13.04
N VAL A 164 -3.50 -9.67 -12.50
CA VAL A 164 -3.88 -8.26 -12.55
C VAL A 164 -3.84 -7.74 -13.97
N LEU A 165 -2.79 -8.04 -14.73
CA LEU A 165 -2.63 -7.62 -16.12
C LEU A 165 -3.73 -8.20 -17.01
N GLU A 166 -4.08 -9.48 -16.88
CA GLU A 166 -5.17 -10.11 -17.62
C GLU A 166 -6.52 -9.41 -17.47
N ARG A 167 -6.79 -8.84 -16.29
CA ARG A 167 -8.03 -8.08 -16.05
C ARG A 167 -7.96 -6.68 -16.62
N TRP A 168 -6.83 -6.01 -16.46
CA TRP A 168 -6.66 -4.62 -16.91
C TRP A 168 -6.43 -4.50 -18.43
N SER A 169 -5.89 -5.53 -19.08
CA SER A 169 -5.77 -5.61 -20.54
C SER A 169 -7.11 -5.74 -21.25
N ALA A 170 -8.20 -6.03 -20.51
CA ALA A 170 -9.55 -5.94 -21.05
C ALA A 170 -10.05 -4.49 -21.18
N ALA A 171 -9.43 -3.55 -20.44
CA ALA A 171 -9.84 -2.16 -20.36
C ALA A 171 -8.96 -1.22 -21.21
N VAL A 172 -7.68 -1.55 -21.39
CA VAL A 172 -6.74 -0.83 -22.25
C VAL A 172 -5.90 -1.82 -23.08
N PRO A 173 -5.45 -1.46 -24.29
CA PRO A 173 -4.49 -2.27 -25.03
C PRO A 173 -3.16 -2.41 -24.26
N HIS A 174 -2.42 -3.50 -24.50
CA HIS A 174 -1.19 -3.81 -23.77
C HIS A 174 -0.08 -2.76 -23.90
N ASP A 175 -0.03 -2.05 -25.03
CA ASP A 175 0.92 -0.94 -25.26
C ASP A 175 0.65 0.30 -24.39
N ARG A 176 -0.49 0.34 -23.68
CA ARG A 176 -0.85 1.34 -22.67
C ARG A 176 -0.74 0.84 -21.24
N ILE A 177 -0.04 -0.27 -21.05
CA ILE A 177 0.28 -0.82 -19.74
C ILE A 177 1.78 -0.71 -19.54
N HIS A 178 2.17 -0.05 -18.46
CA HIS A 178 3.56 0.16 -18.08
C HIS A 178 3.85 -0.59 -16.78
N VAL A 179 4.77 -1.55 -16.84
CA VAL A 179 5.21 -2.33 -15.67
C VAL A 179 6.58 -1.85 -15.23
N LEU A 180 6.73 -1.52 -13.95
CA LEU A 180 7.96 -1.06 -13.34
C LEU A 180 8.45 -2.11 -12.33
N PRO A 181 9.30 -3.07 -12.74
CA PRO A 181 9.95 -3.99 -11.82
C PRO A 181 10.83 -3.26 -10.82
N LEU A 182 10.69 -3.59 -9.53
CA LEU A 182 11.50 -3.06 -8.46
C LEU A 182 12.86 -3.76 -8.40
N ASP A 183 13.92 -2.98 -8.58
CA ASP A 183 15.28 -3.41 -8.28
C ASP A 183 15.56 -3.20 -6.78
N ARG A 184 15.95 -4.27 -6.09
CA ARG A 184 16.28 -4.23 -4.65
C ARG A 184 17.73 -3.87 -4.36
N THR A 185 18.57 -3.87 -5.40
CA THR A 185 19.99 -3.51 -5.35
C THR A 185 20.21 -2.04 -5.71
N ALA A 186 19.27 -1.44 -6.41
CA ALA A 186 19.27 -0.03 -6.76
C ALA A 186 19.13 0.90 -5.53
N PRO A 187 19.60 2.16 -5.66
CA PRO A 187 19.22 3.24 -4.75
C PRO A 187 17.69 3.35 -4.60
N ARG A 188 17.25 3.78 -3.43
CA ARG A 188 15.82 3.83 -3.08
C ARG A 188 15.01 4.77 -3.98
N ASP A 189 15.63 5.85 -4.46
CA ASP A 189 15.04 6.87 -5.31
C ASP A 189 14.93 6.47 -6.78
N GLU A 190 15.60 5.39 -7.19
CA GLU A 190 15.61 4.89 -8.55
C GLU A 190 14.18 4.65 -9.09
N ILE A 191 13.31 4.03 -8.28
CA ILE A 191 11.90 3.81 -8.67
C ILE A 191 11.13 5.12 -8.88
N TRP A 192 11.47 6.19 -8.15
CA TRP A 192 10.88 7.51 -8.38
C TRP A 192 11.33 8.06 -9.73
N HIS A 193 12.60 7.92 -10.09
CA HIS A 193 13.10 8.40 -11.38
C HIS A 193 12.45 7.67 -12.56
N ARG A 194 12.28 6.34 -12.49
CA ARG A 194 11.51 5.58 -13.51
C ARG A 194 10.06 6.04 -13.58
N PHE A 195 9.39 6.09 -12.43
CA PHE A 195 7.97 6.42 -12.34
C PHE A 195 7.70 7.85 -12.82
N GLY A 196 8.46 8.84 -12.34
CA GLY A 196 8.31 10.23 -12.76
C GLY A 196 8.74 10.45 -14.21
N GLY A 197 9.75 9.73 -14.71
CA GLY A 197 10.14 9.77 -16.12
C GLY A 197 9.03 9.30 -17.05
N LEU A 198 8.35 8.21 -16.70
CA LEU A 198 7.15 7.72 -17.41
C LEU A 198 6.03 8.78 -17.44
N LEU A 199 5.86 9.53 -16.34
CA LEU A 199 4.88 10.61 -16.23
C LEU A 199 5.32 11.91 -16.93
N GLY A 200 6.54 11.98 -17.46
CA GLY A 200 7.09 13.18 -18.10
C GLY A 200 7.56 14.27 -17.12
N LEU A 201 7.87 13.92 -15.87
CA LEU A 201 8.25 14.87 -14.82
C LEU A 201 9.77 15.13 -14.76
N PRO A 202 10.21 16.35 -14.38
CA PRO A 202 11.61 16.65 -14.07
C PRO A 202 12.00 16.06 -12.71
N THR A 203 12.25 14.75 -12.67
CA THR A 203 12.32 13.97 -11.42
C THR A 203 13.37 14.41 -10.40
N ALA A 204 14.44 15.09 -10.84
CA ALA A 204 15.50 15.60 -9.98
C ALA A 204 15.06 16.78 -9.08
N ASP A 205 13.97 17.47 -9.43
CA ASP A 205 13.52 18.68 -8.74
C ASP A 205 12.60 18.39 -7.54
N TYR A 206 12.34 17.11 -7.25
CA TYR A 206 11.37 16.69 -6.23
C TYR A 206 12.04 16.32 -4.92
N ASP A 207 11.46 16.76 -3.80
CA ASP A 207 11.90 16.38 -2.45
C ASP A 207 11.47 14.95 -2.10
N LEU A 208 12.44 14.04 -1.99
CA LEU A 208 12.22 12.63 -1.66
C LEU A 208 12.39 12.31 -0.17
N SER A 209 12.80 13.30 0.63
CA SER A 209 13.20 13.14 2.04
C SER A 209 12.04 12.81 2.98
N GLN A 210 10.80 13.06 2.56
CA GLN A 210 9.60 12.86 3.38
C GLN A 210 9.18 11.40 3.51
N SER A 211 9.90 10.48 2.87
CA SER A 211 9.53 9.07 2.82
C SER A 211 10.34 8.21 3.81
N PHE A 212 9.64 7.35 4.56
CA PHE A 212 10.26 6.50 5.58
C PHE A 212 10.48 5.06 5.09
N PRO A 213 11.55 4.37 5.51
CA PRO A 213 11.76 2.97 5.19
C PRO A 213 10.61 2.13 5.74
N ASN A 214 10.06 1.23 4.92
CA ASN A 214 9.08 0.24 5.36
C ASN A 214 9.80 -1.06 5.68
N GLU A 215 10.26 -1.21 6.92
CA GLU A 215 10.84 -2.46 7.41
C GLU A 215 9.75 -3.48 7.78
N SER A 216 10.07 -4.75 7.59
CA SER A 216 9.20 -5.89 7.93
C SER A 216 9.47 -6.38 9.35
N MET A 217 8.50 -7.05 9.94
CA MET A 217 8.69 -7.76 11.21
C MET A 217 9.54 -9.02 11.00
N GLY A 218 10.24 -9.41 12.06
CA GLY A 218 10.88 -10.72 12.16
C GLY A 218 9.87 -11.84 12.37
N VAL A 219 10.33 -13.08 12.31
CA VAL A 219 9.49 -14.28 12.38
C VAL A 219 8.76 -14.40 13.72
N VAL A 220 9.47 -14.14 14.83
CA VAL A 220 8.92 -14.18 16.18
C VAL A 220 7.91 -13.07 16.38
N GLU A 221 8.21 -11.85 15.92
CA GLU A 221 7.31 -10.70 16.03
C GLU A 221 6.03 -10.88 15.22
N ALA A 222 6.13 -11.45 14.02
CA ALA A 222 4.97 -11.74 13.19
C ALA A 222 4.07 -12.79 13.86
N GLU A 223 4.65 -13.88 14.39
CA GLU A 223 3.89 -14.91 15.10
C GLU A 223 3.28 -14.37 16.41
N LEU A 224 4.02 -13.55 17.16
CA LEU A 224 3.51 -12.84 18.33
C LEU A 224 2.29 -11.98 17.97
N LEU A 225 2.38 -11.16 16.92
CA LEU A 225 1.25 -10.33 16.48
C LEU A 225 0.04 -11.19 16.08
N ARG A 226 0.27 -12.29 15.37
CA ARG A 226 -0.80 -13.22 14.97
C ARG A 226 -1.53 -13.79 16.19
N ARG A 227 -0.80 -14.21 17.23
CA ARG A 227 -1.39 -14.70 18.48
C ARG A 227 -2.07 -13.59 19.27
N VAL A 228 -1.49 -12.39 19.35
CA VAL A 228 -2.14 -11.21 19.97
C VAL A 228 -3.46 -10.88 19.27
N ASN A 229 -3.52 -10.92 17.94
CA ASN A 229 -4.75 -10.64 17.19
C ASN A 229 -5.92 -11.56 17.59
N ALA A 230 -5.65 -12.80 18.01
CA ALA A 230 -6.65 -13.73 18.51
C ALA A 230 -7.25 -13.33 19.87
N HIS A 231 -6.59 -12.44 20.61
CA HIS A 231 -7.01 -11.92 21.91
C HIS A 231 -7.47 -10.45 21.88
N LEU A 232 -7.40 -9.78 20.72
CA LEU A 232 -7.86 -8.41 20.58
C LEU A 232 -9.38 -8.37 20.41
N ASP A 233 -10.12 -8.33 21.52
CA ASP A 233 -11.55 -8.06 21.53
C ASP A 233 -11.81 -6.56 21.33
N SER A 234 -12.85 -6.18 20.58
CA SER A 234 -13.31 -4.80 20.31
C SER A 234 -12.49 -3.92 19.33
N PHE A 235 -11.45 -4.45 18.67
CA PHE A 235 -10.66 -3.74 17.63
C PHE A 235 -11.24 -3.94 16.20
N ASP A 236 -12.55 -3.75 16.05
CA ASP A 236 -13.27 -4.07 14.80
C ASP A 236 -13.26 -2.93 13.77
N LYS A 237 -12.97 -1.69 14.20
CA LYS A 237 -13.01 -0.54 13.28
C LYS A 237 -11.73 -0.43 12.48
N ALA A 238 -11.85 0.13 11.28
CA ALA A 238 -10.68 0.40 10.42
C ALA A 238 -9.67 1.35 11.09
N PHE A 239 -10.17 2.29 11.90
CA PHE A 239 -9.34 3.16 12.72
C PHE A 239 -8.48 2.36 13.70
N ASP A 240 -9.08 1.40 14.41
CA ASP A 240 -8.39 0.62 15.43
C ASP A 240 -7.26 -0.21 14.83
N ARG A 241 -7.52 -0.85 13.68
CA ARG A 241 -6.50 -1.59 12.93
C ARG A 241 -5.37 -0.68 12.46
N GLY A 242 -5.69 0.48 11.88
CA GLY A 242 -4.68 1.39 11.34
C GLY A 242 -3.81 2.03 12.41
N VAL A 243 -4.42 2.50 13.50
CA VAL A 243 -3.72 3.27 14.53
C VAL A 243 -3.09 2.36 15.57
N TYR A 244 -3.84 1.42 16.16
CA TYR A 244 -3.36 0.66 17.29
C TYR A 244 -2.60 -0.60 16.90
N ILE A 245 -3.12 -1.37 15.93
CA ILE A 245 -2.49 -2.64 15.55
C ILE A 245 -1.32 -2.39 14.59
N ARG A 246 -1.57 -1.72 13.47
CA ARG A 246 -0.56 -1.47 12.45
C ARG A 246 0.50 -0.48 12.93
N THR A 247 0.09 0.74 13.29
CA THR A 247 1.08 1.80 13.59
C THR A 247 1.70 1.60 14.96
N PHE A 248 0.90 1.64 16.02
CA PHE A 248 1.40 1.62 17.39
C PHE A 248 2.07 0.28 17.73
N LEU A 249 1.39 -0.85 17.53
CA LEU A 249 1.92 -2.15 17.93
C LEU A 249 2.95 -2.70 16.94
N ALA A 250 2.60 -2.81 15.65
CA ALA A 250 3.49 -3.44 14.69
C ALA A 250 4.66 -2.53 14.29
N ASP A 251 4.39 -1.36 13.70
CA ASP A 251 5.43 -0.50 13.10
C ASP A 251 6.33 0.15 14.16
N GLU A 252 5.78 0.58 15.30
CA GLU A 252 6.54 1.33 16.30
C GLU A 252 7.11 0.46 17.44
N ARG A 253 6.60 -0.77 17.68
CA ARG A 253 7.04 -1.65 18.80
C ARG A 253 7.66 -2.95 18.33
N LEU A 254 7.06 -3.61 17.33
CA LEU A 254 7.55 -4.92 16.85
C LEU A 254 8.64 -4.79 15.79
N VAL A 255 8.44 -3.97 14.76
CA VAL A 255 9.44 -3.76 13.69
C VAL A 255 10.80 -3.31 14.23
N PRO A 256 10.90 -2.36 15.20
CA PRO A 256 12.19 -1.90 15.72
C PRO A 256 13.00 -2.97 16.48
N ARG A 257 12.38 -4.11 16.82
CA ARG A 257 13.09 -5.27 17.41
C ARG A 257 14.07 -5.91 16.44
N LYS A 258 13.92 -5.66 15.13
CA LYS A 258 14.83 -6.16 14.07
C LYS A 258 14.99 -7.68 14.12
N GLY A 259 13.90 -8.38 14.36
CA GLY A 259 13.89 -9.84 14.43
C GLY A 259 14.30 -10.51 13.12
N GLU A 260 14.57 -11.81 13.22
CA GLU A 260 15.09 -12.61 12.10
C GLU A 260 14.11 -12.66 10.92
N LYS A 261 14.64 -12.48 9.71
CA LYS A 261 13.88 -12.65 8.47
C LYS A 261 13.54 -14.13 8.27
N PHE A 262 12.41 -14.40 7.63
CA PHE A 262 11.91 -15.75 7.37
C PHE A 262 11.46 -15.93 5.93
N TRP A 263 11.19 -17.18 5.56
CA TRP A 263 10.57 -17.55 4.30
C TRP A 263 9.19 -18.21 4.50
N PRO A 264 8.34 -18.19 3.46
CA PRO A 264 7.22 -19.10 3.33
C PRO A 264 7.66 -20.57 3.25
N TYR A 265 6.68 -21.46 3.34
CA TYR A 265 6.91 -22.91 3.24
C TYR A 265 7.41 -23.32 1.84
N PRO A 266 8.14 -24.43 1.71
CA PRO A 266 8.72 -24.86 0.43
C PRO A 266 7.73 -24.94 -0.74
N ASP A 267 6.51 -25.41 -0.49
CA ASP A 267 5.43 -25.46 -1.49
C ASP A 267 4.95 -24.06 -1.92
N GLN A 268 4.91 -23.11 -0.98
CA GLN A 268 4.58 -21.71 -1.27
C GLN A 268 5.71 -20.99 -2.00
N VAL A 269 6.97 -21.32 -1.71
CA VAL A 269 8.13 -20.83 -2.46
C VAL A 269 8.05 -21.30 -3.92
N GLU A 270 7.73 -22.58 -4.13
CA GLU A 270 7.59 -23.14 -5.48
C GLU A 270 6.42 -22.51 -6.26
N GLU A 271 5.29 -22.30 -5.58
CA GLU A 271 4.17 -21.54 -6.15
C GLU A 271 4.57 -20.10 -6.54
N CYS A 272 5.37 -19.43 -5.71
CA CYS A 272 5.89 -18.09 -6.03
C CYS A 272 6.81 -18.11 -7.25
N ARG A 273 7.66 -19.14 -7.41
CA ARG A 273 8.51 -19.31 -8.61
C ARG A 273 7.65 -19.51 -9.87
N ARG A 274 6.64 -20.37 -9.80
CA ARG A 274 5.71 -20.61 -10.90
C ARG A 274 4.99 -19.32 -11.33
N ARG A 275 4.48 -18.55 -10.36
CA ARG A 275 3.83 -17.24 -10.63
C ARG A 275 4.79 -16.21 -11.21
N SER A 276 6.03 -16.22 -10.74
CA SER A 276 7.11 -15.35 -11.23
C SER A 276 7.38 -15.61 -12.71
N LEU A 277 7.60 -16.87 -13.09
CA LEU A 277 7.83 -17.26 -14.48
C LEU A 277 6.61 -16.92 -15.36
N ALA A 278 5.40 -17.28 -14.91
CA ALA A 278 4.18 -16.99 -15.65
C ALA A 278 3.96 -15.48 -15.89
N ALA A 279 4.34 -14.61 -14.94
CA ALA A 279 4.27 -13.17 -15.13
C ALA A 279 5.31 -12.67 -16.14
N ILE A 280 6.54 -13.18 -16.09
CA ILE A 280 7.60 -12.82 -17.04
C ILE A 280 7.22 -13.26 -18.47
N ASP A 281 6.70 -14.48 -18.63
CA ASP A 281 6.26 -15.00 -19.92
C ASP A 281 5.10 -14.16 -20.48
N TYR A 282 4.11 -13.83 -19.64
CA TYR A 282 3.01 -12.95 -20.04
C TYR A 282 3.49 -11.60 -20.57
N LEU A 283 4.45 -10.95 -19.89
CA LEU A 283 5.00 -9.67 -20.33
C LEU A 283 5.71 -9.77 -21.69
N ARG A 284 6.47 -10.86 -21.91
CA ARG A 284 7.20 -11.11 -23.16
C ARG A 284 6.26 -11.39 -24.33
N GLU A 285 5.14 -12.07 -24.08
CA GLU A 285 4.18 -12.46 -25.12
C GLU A 285 3.28 -11.31 -25.57
N HIS A 286 2.92 -10.39 -24.67
CA HIS A 286 1.82 -9.44 -24.91
C HIS A 286 2.27 -8.00 -25.23
N GLY A 287 3.57 -7.73 -25.36
CA GLY A 287 4.05 -6.41 -25.78
C GLY A 287 3.74 -5.28 -24.77
N VAL A 288 3.67 -5.61 -23.49
CA VAL A 288 3.53 -4.66 -22.38
C VAL A 288 4.83 -3.83 -22.28
N ASP A 289 4.71 -2.53 -22.01
CA ASP A 289 5.88 -1.68 -21.80
C ASP A 289 6.52 -1.98 -20.43
N VAL A 290 7.76 -2.49 -20.44
CA VAL A 290 8.52 -2.77 -19.23
C VAL A 290 9.55 -1.67 -19.02
N VAL A 291 9.30 -0.83 -18.02
CA VAL A 291 10.18 0.28 -17.64
C VAL A 291 11.17 -0.22 -16.59
N GLY A 292 12.26 -0.81 -17.07
CA GLY A 292 13.32 -1.41 -16.25
C GLY A 292 13.67 -2.82 -16.72
N ASP A 293 14.25 -3.62 -15.83
CA ASP A 293 14.60 -5.01 -16.13
C ASP A 293 13.54 -5.97 -15.60
N VAL A 294 12.96 -6.77 -16.51
CA VAL A 294 11.95 -7.78 -16.22
C VAL A 294 12.48 -8.88 -15.28
N ASP A 295 13.78 -9.14 -15.28
CA ASP A 295 14.39 -10.20 -14.47
C ASP A 295 14.34 -9.88 -12.97
N HIS A 296 14.09 -8.63 -12.57
CA HIS A 296 13.78 -8.27 -11.18
C HIS A 296 12.48 -8.88 -10.65
N LEU A 297 11.61 -9.40 -11.53
CA LEU A 297 10.42 -10.14 -11.15
C LEU A 297 10.71 -11.62 -10.83
N ARG A 298 11.92 -12.10 -11.16
CA ARG A 298 12.33 -13.49 -10.96
C ARG A 298 12.53 -13.79 -9.47
N VAL A 299 11.90 -14.86 -8.98
CA VAL A 299 12.25 -15.41 -7.67
C VAL A 299 13.61 -16.12 -7.79
N PRO A 300 14.60 -15.80 -6.93
CA PRO A 300 15.92 -16.45 -7.01
C PRO A 300 15.83 -17.97 -6.88
N ASP A 301 16.65 -18.67 -7.67
CA ASP A 301 16.74 -20.13 -7.64
C ASP A 301 17.34 -20.60 -6.30
N GLU A 302 18.40 -19.93 -5.85
CA GLU A 302 19.02 -20.14 -4.55
C GLU A 302 18.52 -19.12 -3.53
N LEU A 303 18.04 -19.61 -2.38
CA LEU A 303 17.61 -18.79 -1.26
C LEU A 303 18.52 -19.05 -0.06
N PRO A 304 18.91 -18.00 0.70
CA PRO A 304 19.60 -18.20 1.96
C PRO A 304 18.70 -18.99 2.91
N GLU A 305 19.29 -19.88 3.70
CA GLU A 305 18.58 -20.62 4.74
C GLU A 305 17.92 -19.65 5.72
N ARG A 306 16.63 -19.83 5.95
CA ARG A 306 15.85 -19.10 6.94
C ARG A 306 14.75 -19.97 7.51
N ARG A 307 14.32 -19.61 8.70
CA ARG A 307 13.17 -20.21 9.36
C ARG A 307 11.85 -19.99 8.60
N THR A 308 10.89 -20.84 8.91
CA THR A 308 9.47 -20.69 8.59
C THR A 308 8.69 -20.30 9.86
N PRO A 309 7.49 -19.69 9.75
CA PRO A 309 6.75 -19.23 10.93
C PRO A 309 6.41 -20.29 11.99
N ASP A 310 6.21 -21.56 11.59
CA ASP A 310 5.92 -22.68 12.50
C ASP A 310 7.12 -23.16 13.31
N SER A 311 8.34 -22.80 12.92
CA SER A 311 9.53 -23.08 13.70
C SER A 311 9.67 -22.20 14.95
N VAL A 312 8.84 -21.15 15.07
CA VAL A 312 8.82 -20.27 16.24
C VAL A 312 8.25 -21.01 17.44
N THR A 313 9.05 -21.10 18.50
CA THR A 313 8.68 -21.82 19.73
C THR A 313 7.81 -20.96 20.65
N ASP A 314 7.04 -21.60 21.51
CA ASP A 314 6.27 -20.91 22.55
C ASP A 314 7.16 -20.12 23.52
N ALA A 315 8.38 -20.60 23.77
CA ALA A 315 9.35 -19.90 24.60
C ALA A 315 9.82 -18.58 23.97
N GLU A 316 10.08 -18.56 22.66
CA GLU A 316 10.44 -17.34 21.94
C GLU A 316 9.30 -16.32 21.93
N VAL A 317 8.06 -16.78 21.69
CA VAL A 317 6.88 -15.90 21.76
C VAL A 317 6.69 -15.36 23.17
N ALA A 318 6.82 -16.20 24.20
CA ALA A 318 6.69 -15.77 25.60
C ALA A 318 7.76 -14.75 26.00
N ALA A 319 9.01 -14.94 25.56
CA ALA A 319 10.09 -14.00 25.78
C ALA A 319 9.80 -12.64 25.11
N ALA A 320 9.44 -12.65 23.82
CA ALA A 320 9.10 -11.43 23.08
C ALA A 320 7.85 -10.73 23.66
N ALA A 321 6.84 -11.48 24.09
CA ALA A 321 5.65 -10.95 24.75
C ALA A 321 5.99 -10.29 26.09
N THR A 322 6.87 -10.89 26.89
CA THR A 322 7.28 -10.35 28.20
C THR A 322 7.98 -9.01 28.03
N GLU A 323 8.90 -8.91 27.07
CA GLU A 323 9.57 -7.66 26.73
C GLU A 323 8.58 -6.60 26.22
N LEU A 324 7.67 -7.00 25.33
CA LEU A 324 6.64 -6.12 24.80
C LEU A 324 5.73 -5.57 25.91
N VAL A 325 5.30 -6.41 26.86
CA VAL A 325 4.48 -5.96 28.00
C VAL A 325 5.22 -4.91 28.84
N ALA A 326 6.52 -5.08 29.07
CA ALA A 326 7.33 -4.08 29.78
C ALA A 326 7.35 -2.73 29.03
N VAL A 327 7.53 -2.76 27.71
CA VAL A 327 7.47 -1.56 26.84
C VAL A 327 6.09 -0.89 26.91
N LEU A 328 5.02 -1.67 26.75
CA LEU A 328 3.65 -1.16 26.80
C LEU A 328 3.29 -0.58 28.17
N LEU A 329 3.79 -1.15 29.26
CA LEU A 329 3.60 -0.59 30.60
C LEU A 329 4.32 0.76 30.74
N GLY A 330 5.50 0.89 30.13
CA GLY A 330 6.21 2.17 29.98
C GLY A 330 5.36 3.21 29.24
N ASP A 331 4.83 2.85 28.07
CA ASP A 331 3.93 3.71 27.27
C ASP A 331 2.70 4.16 28.08
N VAL A 332 2.04 3.24 28.79
CA VAL A 332 0.89 3.55 29.64
C VAL A 332 1.27 4.51 30.77
N ARG A 333 2.43 4.33 31.40
CA ARG A 333 2.94 5.23 32.45
C ARG A 333 3.15 6.65 31.88
N GLU A 334 3.75 6.77 30.71
CA GLU A 334 3.97 8.06 30.06
C GLU A 334 2.66 8.76 29.68
N LEU A 335 1.73 8.03 29.08
CA LEU A 335 0.40 8.54 28.72
C LEU A 335 -0.36 9.04 29.96
N ARG A 336 -0.34 8.28 31.06
CA ARG A 336 -0.98 8.68 32.33
C ARG A 336 -0.31 9.91 32.93
N ASN A 337 1.01 10.00 32.91
CA ASN A 337 1.73 11.17 33.41
C ASN A 337 1.49 12.42 32.56
N ALA A 338 1.44 12.27 31.24
CA ALA A 338 1.09 13.34 30.32
C ALA A 338 -0.36 13.82 30.54
N ALA A 339 -1.31 12.91 30.76
CA ALA A 339 -2.69 13.26 31.09
C ALA A 339 -2.80 14.00 32.44
N ARG A 340 -2.04 13.59 33.47
CA ARG A 340 -1.99 14.29 34.76
C ARG A 340 -1.40 15.69 34.65
N ARG A 341 -0.28 15.85 33.94
CA ARG A 341 0.33 17.17 33.68
C ARG A 341 -0.57 18.06 32.82
N GLY A 342 -1.19 17.49 31.78
CA GLY A 342 -2.14 18.17 30.92
C GLY A 342 -3.47 18.51 31.61
N GLY A 343 -3.87 17.75 32.63
CA GLY A 343 -4.98 18.09 33.52
C GLY A 343 -4.64 19.15 34.56
N ALA A 344 -3.37 19.26 34.97
CA ALA A 344 -2.86 20.36 35.78
C ALA A 344 -2.63 21.66 34.97
N GLU A 345 -2.44 21.56 33.65
CA GLU A 345 -2.29 22.69 32.71
C GLU A 345 -3.50 22.89 31.76
N ALA A 346 -4.66 22.32 32.06
CA ALA A 346 -5.87 22.51 31.24
C ALA A 346 -6.54 23.88 31.48
N ALA A 347 -5.84 24.95 31.11
CA ALA A 347 -6.45 25.98 30.27
C ALA A 347 -6.48 25.47 28.80
N PRO A 348 -7.41 25.93 27.95
CA PRO A 348 -7.90 25.17 26.80
C PRO A 348 -6.85 25.02 25.68
N GLY A 349 -6.61 23.78 25.22
CA GLY A 349 -5.80 23.54 24.01
C GLY A 349 -5.15 22.16 23.86
N LEU A 350 -5.22 21.28 24.87
CA LEU A 350 -4.53 19.97 24.81
C LEU A 350 -5.12 19.02 23.75
N ALA A 351 -6.44 19.06 23.54
CA ALA A 351 -7.11 18.32 22.47
C ALA A 351 -6.62 18.76 21.07
N ASP A 352 -6.25 20.03 20.90
CA ASP A 352 -5.72 20.56 19.65
C ASP A 352 -4.24 20.20 19.44
N ARG A 353 -3.45 20.02 20.50
CA ARG A 353 -2.04 19.58 20.40
C ARG A 353 -1.93 18.09 20.04
N LEU A 354 -2.80 17.25 20.57
CA LEU A 354 -2.89 15.83 20.17
C LEU A 354 -3.41 15.68 18.73
N ARG A 355 -4.37 16.52 18.31
CA ARG A 355 -4.76 16.64 16.90
C ARG A 355 -3.65 17.17 16.00
N LYS A 356 -2.76 18.06 16.46
CA LYS A 356 -1.61 18.55 15.68
C LYS A 356 -0.47 17.51 15.56
N ARG A 357 -0.23 16.68 16.58
CA ARG A 357 0.76 15.58 16.49
C ARG A 357 0.27 14.44 15.58
N LEU A 358 -1.02 14.12 15.61
CA LEU A 358 -1.66 13.17 14.68
C LEU A 358 -1.99 13.81 13.31
N GLY A 359 -2.04 15.15 13.25
CA GLY A 359 -2.37 15.94 12.06
C GLY A 359 -1.17 16.39 11.24
N ARG A 360 0.07 15.99 11.61
CA ARG A 360 1.27 16.18 10.76
C ARG A 360 1.23 15.41 9.43
N TRP A 361 0.15 14.64 9.20
CA TRP A 361 -0.20 13.99 7.93
C TRP A 361 -1.30 14.72 7.14
N ARG A 362 -1.69 15.93 7.55
CA ARG A 362 -2.52 16.84 6.72
C ARG A 362 -1.64 17.97 6.20
N SER A 363 -1.49 18.06 4.87
CA SER A 363 -0.87 19.20 4.20
C SER A 363 -1.48 20.52 4.69
N PRO A 364 -0.71 21.64 4.69
CA PRO A 364 -1.17 22.88 5.27
C PRO A 364 -2.32 23.45 4.45
N ARG A 365 -3.48 23.66 5.08
CA ARG A 365 -4.49 24.58 4.54
C ARG A 365 -3.88 25.98 4.50
N ARG A 366 -3.65 26.52 3.31
CA ARG A 366 -3.41 27.95 3.09
C ARG A 366 -4.63 28.72 3.61
N SER A 367 -4.40 29.57 4.58
CA SER A 367 -5.28 30.68 4.93
C SER A 367 -5.29 31.66 3.76
N GLY A 368 -6.42 31.75 3.06
CA GLY A 368 -6.73 32.90 2.22
C GLY A 368 -6.90 34.14 3.09
N GLY A 369 -6.27 35.23 2.67
CA GLY A 369 -6.35 36.52 3.34
C GLY A 369 -6.07 37.65 2.35
N ARG A 370 -7.17 38.14 1.77
CA ARG A 370 -7.39 39.36 0.96
C ARG A 370 -6.93 39.35 -0.48
#